data_AF-A0A964A219-F1
#
_entry.id   AF-A0A964A219-F1
#
_cell.length_a   1.000
_cell.length_b   1.000
_cell.length_c   1.000
_cell.angle_alpha   90.00
_cell.angle_beta   90.00
_cell.angle_gamma   90.00
#
_symmetry.space_group_name_H-M   'P 1'
#
loop_
_entity.id
_entity.type
_entity.pdbx_description
1 polymer ?
#
loop_
_entity_poly.entity_id
_entity_poly.type
_entity_poly.pdbx_seq_one_letter_code
_entity_poly.pdbx_strand_id
1 'polypeptide(L)'
;MAIKSRNKVEVGFSMSSMTDIVFLLLIFFMLTSTLVTTNALRVDLPSNDTKITKRVENVAITITSDLKYYVDKKPVAEGQLETALLAAMAKNPEASVVLHADRSIPLDNAVKVMTIANKHKYKFVLATTPNK
;
A
#
# COMPACT_ATOMS: atom_id res chain seq x y z
N MET A 1 30.53 -10.55 -79.82
CA MET A 1 30.08 -9.40 -79.03
C MET A 1 29.63 -9.93 -77.67
N ALA A 2 30.37 -9.67 -76.59
CA ALA A 2 30.05 -10.21 -75.26
C ALA A 2 29.36 -9.12 -74.42
N ILE A 3 28.09 -9.33 -74.07
CA ILE A 3 27.33 -8.43 -73.21
C ILE A 3 27.80 -8.64 -71.78
N LYS A 4 28.51 -7.65 -71.21
CA LYS A 4 28.96 -7.67 -69.82
C LYS A 4 27.88 -7.04 -68.94
N SER A 5 27.31 -7.83 -68.03
CA SER A 5 26.34 -7.37 -67.03
C SER A 5 26.93 -6.22 -66.20
N ARG A 6 26.28 -5.06 -66.24
CA ARG A 6 26.66 -3.83 -65.52
C ARG A 6 25.95 -3.68 -64.17
N ASN A 7 25.23 -4.69 -63.68
CA ASN A 7 24.53 -4.54 -62.41
C ASN A 7 25.50 -4.81 -61.26
N LYS A 8 26.10 -3.74 -60.73
CA LYS A 8 26.88 -3.77 -59.50
C LYS A 8 25.87 -3.53 -58.37
N VAL A 9 25.50 -4.58 -57.64
CA VAL A 9 24.68 -4.43 -56.44
C VAL A 9 25.53 -3.70 -55.41
N GLU A 10 25.26 -2.40 -55.23
CA GLU A 10 25.88 -1.63 -54.17
C GLU A 10 25.21 -1.98 -52.85
N VAL A 11 25.97 -2.62 -51.96
CA VAL A 11 25.58 -2.87 -50.57
C VAL A 11 25.89 -1.61 -49.76
N GLY A 12 25.24 -0.50 -50.12
CA GLY A 12 25.34 0.74 -49.38
C GLY A 12 24.44 0.66 -48.15
N PHE A 13 25.04 0.71 -46.95
CA PHE A 13 24.26 0.95 -45.74
C PHE A 13 23.74 2.39 -45.79
N SER A 14 22.44 2.55 -46.06
CA SER A 14 21.79 3.84 -46.03
C SER A 14 21.73 4.35 -44.60
N MET A 15 22.55 5.34 -44.26
CA MET A 15 22.50 6.02 -42.95
C MET A 15 21.11 6.60 -42.66
N SER A 16 20.34 6.95 -43.71
CA SER A 16 18.93 7.33 -43.62
C SER A 16 18.05 6.26 -42.96
N SER A 17 18.30 4.98 -43.25
CA SER A 17 17.53 3.88 -42.67
C SER A 17 17.86 3.66 -41.19
N MET A 18 19.08 4.01 -40.77
CA MET A 18 19.51 3.91 -39.38
C MET A 18 18.86 5.02 -38.53
N THR A 19 18.80 6.25 -39.05
CA THR A 19 18.15 7.37 -38.36
C THR A 19 16.66 7.13 -38.15
N ASP A 20 15.98 6.50 -39.12
CA ASP A 20 14.55 6.19 -39.03
C ASP A 20 14.24 5.17 -37.93
N ILE A 21 15.08 4.13 -37.77
CA ILE A 21 14.92 3.12 -36.71
C ILE A 21 15.10 3.75 -35.33
N VAL A 22 16.11 4.60 -35.16
CA VAL A 22 16.34 5.31 -33.88
C VAL A 22 15.16 6.23 -33.56
N PHE A 23 14.65 6.97 -34.54
CA PHE A 23 13.52 7.86 -34.35
C PHE A 23 12.23 7.11 -33.97
N LEU A 24 11.95 5.98 -34.63
CA LEU A 24 10.81 5.13 -34.33
C LEU A 24 10.88 4.52 -32.91
N LEU A 25 12.07 4.11 -32.46
CA LEU A 25 12.29 3.64 -31.09
C LEU A 25 12.05 4.75 -30.05
N LEU A 26 12.47 5.98 -30.33
CA LEU A 26 12.22 7.11 -29.43
C LEU A 26 10.73 7.42 -29.29
N ILE A 27 9.98 7.44 -30.40
CA ILE A 27 8.52 7.61 -30.36
C ILE A 27 7.85 6.47 -29.60
N PHE A 28 8.27 5.23 -29.86
CA PHE A 28 7.75 4.06 -29.16
C PHE A 28 7.95 4.20 -27.64
N PHE A 29 9.19 4.47 -27.18
CA PHE A 29 9.46 4.66 -25.75
C PHE A 29 8.69 5.84 -25.15
N MET A 30 8.57 6.95 -25.87
CA MET A 30 7.81 8.13 -25.43
C MET A 30 6.33 7.78 -25.20
N LEU A 31 5.72 7.03 -26.12
CA LEU A 31 4.32 6.60 -26.02
C LEU A 31 4.13 5.53 -24.93
N THR A 32 4.99 4.51 -24.87
CA THR A 32 4.85 3.42 -23.89
C THR A 32 5.19 3.81 -22.46
N SER A 33 6.03 4.84 -22.25
CA SER A 33 6.37 5.35 -20.91
C SER A 33 5.13 5.80 -20.13
N THR A 34 4.13 6.36 -20.82
CA THR A 34 2.87 6.82 -20.21
C THR A 34 1.96 5.69 -19.71
N LEU A 35 2.20 4.43 -20.12
CA LEU A 35 1.42 3.28 -19.68
C LEU A 35 1.92 2.68 -18.36
N VAL A 36 3.02 3.19 -17.80
CA VAL A 36 3.48 2.78 -16.47
C VAL A 36 2.80 3.63 -15.40
N THR A 37 1.47 3.61 -15.38
CA THR A 37 0.72 4.07 -14.22
C THR A 37 0.85 2.99 -13.16
N THR A 38 1.92 3.03 -12.37
CA THR A 38 1.93 2.30 -11.11
C THR A 38 0.73 2.82 -10.32
N ASN A 39 -0.26 1.96 -10.04
CA ASN A 39 -1.23 2.19 -8.98
C ASN A 39 -0.45 2.28 -7.67
N ALA A 40 0.22 3.41 -7.45
CA ALA A 40 0.84 3.75 -6.19
C ALA A 40 -0.34 4.06 -5.26
N LEU A 41 -0.86 3.02 -4.62
CA LEU A 41 -1.61 3.19 -3.39
C LEU A 41 -0.64 3.93 -2.46
N ARG A 42 -0.79 5.25 -2.39
CA ARG A 42 0.01 6.14 -1.57
C ARG A 42 -0.40 5.86 -0.13
N VAL A 43 0.22 4.85 0.46
CA VAL A 43 0.01 4.52 1.87
C VAL A 43 0.85 5.50 2.66
N ASP A 44 0.26 6.65 2.99
CA ASP A 44 0.81 7.55 4.00
C ASP A 44 0.76 6.81 5.34
N LEU A 45 1.83 6.08 5.68
CA LEU A 45 2.00 5.53 7.02
C LEU A 45 2.30 6.71 7.95
N PRO A 46 1.42 7.06 8.91
CA PRO A 46 1.78 8.00 9.94
C PRO A 46 2.95 7.41 10.74
N SER A 47 4.12 8.04 10.66
CA SER A 47 5.27 7.69 11.48
C SER A 47 4.91 7.84 12.94
N ASN A 48 4.97 6.71 13.64
CA ASN A 48 4.41 6.55 14.96
C ASN A 48 5.40 7.05 16.02
N ASP A 49 5.43 8.38 16.23
CA ASP A 49 6.05 8.93 17.42
C ASP A 49 5.11 8.71 18.59
N THR A 50 5.44 7.71 19.42
CA THR A 50 4.75 7.39 20.68
C THR A 50 4.90 8.53 21.68
N LYS A 51 4.20 9.65 21.46
CA LYS A 51 3.82 10.55 22.53
C LYS A 51 2.43 10.16 22.99
N ILE A 52 2.42 9.35 24.05
CA ILE A 52 1.32 9.21 24.99
C ILE A 52 1.05 10.63 25.54
N THR A 53 0.33 11.44 24.79
CA THR A 53 -0.03 12.80 25.20
C THR A 53 -1.38 13.14 24.59
N LYS A 54 -2.42 12.56 25.18
CA LYS A 54 -3.49 13.32 25.82
C LYS A 54 -4.46 12.34 26.43
N ARG A 55 -5.01 12.76 27.56
CA ARG A 55 -6.09 12.13 28.32
C ARG A 55 -7.39 12.21 27.50
N VAL A 56 -7.39 11.63 26.31
CA VAL A 56 -8.58 11.31 25.54
C VAL A 56 -8.89 9.87 25.91
N GLU A 57 -10.13 9.56 26.27
CA GLU A 57 -10.51 8.19 26.54
C GLU A 57 -10.30 7.40 25.24
N ASN A 58 -9.26 6.55 25.20
CA ASN A 58 -8.91 5.79 24.02
C ASN A 58 -9.45 4.37 24.19
N VAL A 59 -10.05 3.85 23.12
CA VAL A 59 -10.45 2.43 23.05
C VAL A 59 -9.24 1.64 22.58
N ALA A 60 -8.70 0.78 23.44
CA ALA A 60 -7.53 -0.03 23.13
C ALA A 60 -7.96 -1.37 22.54
N ILE A 61 -7.63 -1.60 21.27
CA ILE A 61 -7.73 -2.93 20.64
C ILE A 61 -6.38 -3.59 20.73
N THR A 62 -6.30 -4.76 21.34
CA THR A 62 -5.08 -5.57 21.38
C THR A 62 -5.28 -6.86 20.62
N ILE A 63 -4.36 -7.18 19.72
CA ILE A 63 -4.27 -8.47 19.07
C ILE A 63 -3.02 -9.15 19.61
N THR A 64 -3.18 -10.37 20.13
CA THR A 64 -2.07 -11.19 20.62
C THR A 64 -1.59 -12.16 19.53
N SER A 65 -0.39 -12.70 19.69
CA SER A 65 0.19 -13.70 18.77
C SER A 65 -0.68 -14.96 18.62
N ASP A 66 -1.46 -15.30 19.63
CA ASP A 66 -2.45 -16.40 19.61
C ASP A 66 -3.74 -16.06 18.84
N LEU A 67 -3.78 -14.96 18.08
CA LEU A 67 -4.97 -14.48 17.36
C LEU A 67 -6.18 -14.19 18.25
N LYS A 68 -5.93 -13.87 19.52
CA LYS A 68 -6.96 -13.41 20.46
C LYS A 68 -7.10 -11.90 20.37
N TYR A 69 -8.35 -11.45 20.27
CA TYR A 69 -8.71 -10.04 20.21
C TYR A 69 -9.18 -9.57 21.58
N TYR A 70 -8.75 -8.37 21.95
CA TYR A 70 -9.16 -7.72 23.18
C TYR A 70 -9.58 -6.29 22.88
N VAL A 71 -10.71 -5.86 23.44
CA VAL A 71 -11.17 -4.46 23.41
C VAL A 71 -11.27 -3.98 24.84
N ASP A 72 -10.51 -2.95 25.20
CA ASP A 72 -10.40 -2.42 26.58
C ASP A 72 -10.18 -3.52 27.62
N LYS A 73 -9.26 -4.44 27.30
CA LYS A 73 -8.88 -5.62 28.11
C LYS A 73 -9.94 -6.72 28.21
N LYS A 74 -11.07 -6.61 27.52
CA LYS A 74 -12.08 -7.67 27.45
C LYS A 74 -11.80 -8.57 26.24
N PRO A 75 -11.67 -9.90 26.41
CA PRO A 75 -11.54 -10.81 25.30
C PRO A 75 -12.82 -10.81 24.46
N VAL A 76 -12.66 -10.70 23.15
CA VAL A 76 -13.76 -10.72 22.18
C VAL A 76 -13.40 -11.65 21.03
N ALA A 77 -14.41 -12.32 20.50
CA ALA A 77 -14.27 -13.11 19.28
C ALA A 77 -14.12 -12.19 18.05
N GLU A 78 -13.42 -12.64 17.01
CA GLU A 78 -13.22 -11.88 15.77
C GLU A 78 -14.55 -11.37 15.19
N GLY A 79 -15.59 -12.22 15.15
CA GLY A 79 -16.91 -11.86 14.64
C GLY A 79 -17.69 -10.86 15.50
N GLN A 80 -17.29 -10.65 16.77
CA GLN A 80 -17.92 -9.68 17.67
C GLN A 80 -17.09 -8.40 17.83
N LEU A 81 -15.94 -8.31 17.15
CA LEU A 81 -15.04 -7.17 17.27
C LEU A 81 -15.71 -5.87 16.81
N GLU A 82 -16.44 -5.90 15.69
CA GLU A 82 -17.16 -4.72 15.18
C GLU A 82 -18.22 -4.25 16.19
N THR A 83 -19.02 -5.17 16.74
CA THR A 83 -20.05 -4.85 17.74
C THR A 83 -19.46 -4.32 19.04
N ALA A 84 -18.37 -4.94 19.52
CA ALA A 84 -17.69 -4.50 20.73
C ALA A 84 -17.02 -3.13 20.55
N LEU A 85 -16.44 -2.88 19.38
CA LEU A 85 -15.88 -1.59 19.01
C LEU A 85 -16.96 -0.51 18.98
N LEU A 86 -18.09 -0.79 18.30
CA LEU A 86 -19.22 0.12 18.24
C LEU A 86 -19.77 0.43 19.64
N ALA A 87 -19.87 -0.57 20.53
CA ALA A 87 -20.31 -0.37 21.90
C ALA A 87 -19.32 0.49 22.72
N ALA A 88 -18.01 0.29 22.53
CA ALA A 88 -16.98 1.09 23.18
C ALA A 88 -16.96 2.54 22.67
N MET A 89 -17.09 2.73 21.36
CA MET A 89 -17.14 4.04 20.70
C MET A 89 -18.46 4.78 20.94
N ALA A 90 -19.58 4.06 21.10
CA ALA A 90 -20.86 4.66 21.50
C ALA A 90 -20.79 5.28 22.90
N LYS A 91 -19.92 4.74 23.77
CA LYS A 91 -19.67 5.28 25.11
C LYS A 91 -18.82 6.55 25.06
N ASN A 92 -17.93 6.67 24.07
CA ASN A 92 -17.07 7.84 23.84
C ASN A 92 -16.92 8.17 22.33
N PRO A 93 -17.78 9.04 21.78
CA PRO A 93 -17.73 9.41 20.36
C PRO A 93 -16.45 10.14 19.93
N GLU A 94 -15.77 10.79 20.87
CA GLU A 94 -14.51 11.55 20.66
C GLU A 94 -13.25 10.68 20.88
N ALA A 95 -13.41 9.39 21.21
CA ALA A 95 -12.30 8.50 21.49
C ALA A 95 -11.44 8.23 20.25
N SER A 96 -10.13 8.08 20.45
CA SER A 96 -9.23 7.54 19.43
C SER A 96 -9.05 6.05 19.64
N VAL A 97 -9.13 5.27 18.56
CA VAL A 97 -8.89 3.82 18.61
C VAL A 97 -7.39 3.58 18.56
N VAL A 98 -6.83 2.90 19.55
CA VAL A 98 -5.41 2.51 19.54
C VAL A 98 -5.32 1.01 19.29
N LEU A 99 -4.72 0.64 18.17
CA LEU A 99 -4.47 -0.76 17.81
C LEU A 99 -3.07 -1.17 18.29
N HIS A 100 -3.04 -2.01 19.32
CA HIS A 100 -1.85 -2.72 19.77
C HIS A 100 -1.77 -4.06 19.03
N ALA A 101 -0.85 -4.15 18.08
CA ALA A 101 -0.57 -5.39 17.37
C ALA A 101 0.86 -5.83 17.66
N ASP A 102 1.02 -7.08 18.07
CA ASP A 102 2.32 -7.74 18.11
C ASP A 102 2.88 -7.89 16.68
N ARG A 103 4.20 -7.78 16.53
CA ARG A 103 4.90 -7.89 15.25
C ARG A 103 4.79 -9.28 14.62
N SER A 104 4.55 -10.32 15.43
CA SER A 104 4.40 -11.71 15.00
C SER A 104 3.08 -12.00 14.27
N ILE A 105 2.14 -11.06 14.29
CA ILE A 105 0.77 -11.28 13.78
C ILE A 105 0.74 -11.07 12.26
N PRO A 106 0.02 -11.92 11.51
CA PRO A 106 -0.21 -11.69 10.09
C PRO A 106 -0.84 -10.32 9.84
N LEU A 107 -0.28 -9.58 8.89
CA LEU A 107 -0.75 -8.24 8.51
C LEU A 107 -2.24 -8.24 8.16
N ASP A 108 -2.75 -9.31 7.54
CA ASP A 108 -4.17 -9.50 7.21
C ASP A 108 -5.11 -9.23 8.39
N ASN A 109 -4.73 -9.68 9.59
CA ASN A 109 -5.59 -9.51 10.76
C ASN A 109 -5.59 -8.07 11.25
N ALA A 110 -4.46 -7.36 11.18
CA ALA A 110 -4.40 -5.94 11.46
C ALA A 110 -5.20 -5.14 10.41
N VAL A 111 -5.08 -5.49 9.12
CA VAL A 111 -5.81 -4.84 8.01
C VAL A 111 -7.32 -5.01 8.15
N LYS A 112 -7.81 -6.17 8.59
CA LYS A 112 -9.24 -6.38 8.89
C LYS A 112 -9.74 -5.38 9.94
N VAL A 113 -9.02 -5.24 11.05
CA VAL A 113 -9.38 -4.28 12.11
C VAL A 113 -9.32 -2.84 11.61
N MET A 114 -8.30 -2.49 10.82
CA MET A 114 -8.19 -1.18 10.19
C MET A 114 -9.34 -0.88 9.23
N THR A 115 -9.79 -1.87 8.46
CA THR A 115 -10.91 -1.74 7.54
C THR A 115 -12.22 -1.46 8.28
N ILE A 116 -12.45 -2.16 9.41
CA ILE A 116 -13.61 -1.92 10.28
C ILE A 116 -13.56 -0.51 10.87
N ALA A 117 -12.40 -0.07 11.37
CA ALA A 117 -12.25 1.28 11.92
C ALA A 117 -12.46 2.39 10.86
N ASN A 118 -11.95 2.17 9.64
CA ASN A 118 -12.06 3.13 8.54
C ASN A 118 -13.52 3.23 8.01
N LYS A 119 -14.24 2.10 7.94
CA LYS A 119 -15.68 2.07 7.58
C LYS A 119 -16.52 3.00 8.45
N HIS A 120 -16.19 3.09 9.73
CA HIS A 120 -16.88 3.95 10.71
C HIS A 120 -16.21 5.33 10.90
N LYS A 121 -15.20 5.67 10.07
CA LYS A 121 -14.45 6.93 10.10
C LYS A 121 -13.81 7.27 11.46
N TYR A 122 -13.43 6.26 12.22
CA TYR A 122 -12.77 6.49 13.51
C TYR A 122 -11.30 6.87 13.33
N LYS A 123 -10.83 7.83 14.14
CA LYS A 123 -9.40 8.14 14.23
C LYS A 123 -8.71 6.94 14.87
N PHE A 124 -7.78 6.33 14.14
CA PHE A 124 -7.02 5.18 14.63
C PHE A 124 -5.52 5.50 14.69
N VAL A 125 -4.85 4.92 15.67
CA VAL A 125 -3.39 4.99 15.84
C VAL A 125 -2.88 3.56 15.99
N LEU A 126 -1.91 3.18 15.16
CA LEU A 126 -1.29 1.86 15.23
C LEU A 126 -0.13 1.92 16.22
N ALA A 127 -0.27 1.35 17.41
CA ALA A 127 0.81 1.25 18.38
C ALA A 127 1.54 -0.09 18.24
N THR A 128 2.64 -0.09 17.48
CA THR A 128 3.59 -1.21 17.49
C THR A 128 4.62 -1.01 18.59
N THR A 129 5.02 -2.10 19.26
CA THR A 129 6.06 -2.03 20.28
C THR A 129 7.37 -1.58 19.62
N PRO A 130 8.00 -0.47 20.08
CA PRO A 130 9.25 -0.01 19.49
C PRO A 130 10.34 -1.05 19.76
N ASN A 131 11.15 -1.29 18.73
CA ASN A 131 12.27 -2.22 18.76
C ASN A 131 13.23 -1.80 19.90
N LYS A 132 13.57 -2.73 20.79
CA LYS A 132 14.71 -2.59 21.69
C LYS A 132 15.97 -3.04 20.96
#